data_AF-A0A3M6F7P7-F1
#
_entry.id   AF-A0A3M6F7P7-F1
#
_cell.length_a   1.000
_cell.length_b   1.000
_cell.length_c   1.000
_cell.angle_alpha   90.00
_cell.angle_beta   90.00
_cell.angle_gamma   90.00
#
_symmetry.space_group_name_H-M   'P 1'
#
loop_
_entity.id
_entity.type
_entity.pdbx_description
1 polymer ?
#
loop_
_entity_poly.entity_id
_entity_poly.type
_entity_poly.pdbx_seq_one_letter_code
_entity_poly.pdbx_strand_id
1 'polypeptide(L)'
;SEQRVKTLSDTAQQHNALPMQEGLDSLTQLNSDADVTYGSDDGAPSQGPGEQQRNGGDTAWAIRSGGRGKTPGYQQPLLIASSPADIATATPKSTHLHSGKHLTLSTGEDVSIASGKSLLASVAQSISLFAQNAGAKLFAAKGKIELQAQSDAMELTAQQGMKITSLAQLVEMSAQKEILLTSGGAYIRIIRGNIEVHAPGTIDIKGAKKTLSGPASMDYANKQLPIAVPAGLYDEQNRLMTSHGVPLEDVAVEVDIPDEGKKIFFTDQDGNIPRIFSDKPGNGKITLVPDELIVPAGADKYSPSKKS
;
A
#
# COMPACT_ATOMS: atom_id res chain seq x y z
N SER A 1 6.48 -1.19 27.22
CA SER A 1 6.63 -1.37 25.76
C SER A 1 5.43 -0.81 25.03
N GLU A 2 4.21 -1.17 25.44
CA GLU A 2 2.93 -0.74 24.84
C GLU A 2 2.79 0.78 24.63
N GLN A 3 3.08 1.58 25.66
CA GLN A 3 3.06 3.06 25.54
C GLN A 3 3.97 3.58 24.42
N ARG A 4 5.15 2.97 24.19
CA ARG A 4 6.05 3.39 23.11
C ARG A 4 5.49 3.03 21.74
N VAL A 5 4.94 1.83 21.59
CA VAL A 5 4.28 1.42 20.33
C VAL A 5 3.11 2.34 20.02
N LYS A 6 2.33 2.70 21.03
CA LYS A 6 1.25 3.68 20.90
C LYS A 6 1.76 5.05 20.45
N THR A 7 2.76 5.62 21.13
CA THR A 7 3.33 6.91 20.76
C THR A 7 3.90 6.91 19.32
N LEU A 8 4.57 5.83 18.92
CA LEU A 8 5.08 5.70 17.55
C LEU A 8 3.95 5.61 16.53
N SER A 9 2.89 4.85 16.83
CA SER A 9 1.69 4.72 15.99
C SER A 9 0.98 6.06 15.82
N ASP A 10 0.77 6.79 16.92
CA ASP A 10 0.14 8.12 16.91
C ASP A 10 0.96 9.12 16.09
N THR A 11 2.30 9.09 16.25
CA THR A 11 3.21 9.96 15.49
C THR A 11 3.20 9.59 14.01
N ALA A 12 3.20 8.31 13.66
CA ALA A 12 3.10 7.86 12.27
C ALA A 12 1.82 8.41 11.61
N GLN A 13 0.69 8.33 12.31
CA GLN A 13 -0.59 8.86 11.82
C GLN A 13 -0.57 10.38 11.61
N GLN A 14 0.08 11.14 12.51
CA GLN A 14 0.26 12.59 12.35
C GLN A 14 1.10 12.95 11.12
N HIS A 15 1.95 12.03 10.66
CA HIS A 15 2.79 12.18 9.46
C HIS A 15 2.23 11.41 8.25
N ASN A 16 0.91 11.14 8.22
CA ASN A 16 0.20 10.46 7.14
C ASN A 16 0.67 9.02 6.83
N ALA A 17 1.43 8.39 7.74
CA ALA A 17 1.76 6.98 7.65
C ALA A 17 0.65 6.13 8.31
N LEU A 18 0.55 4.86 7.92
CA LEU A 18 -0.44 3.95 8.51
C LEU A 18 -0.11 3.65 9.99
N PRO A 19 -1.08 3.77 10.91
CA PRO A 19 -0.89 3.43 12.31
C PRO A 19 -0.85 1.91 12.55
N MET A 20 -0.34 1.50 13.71
CA MET A 20 -0.22 0.10 14.12
C MET A 20 -1.38 -0.36 15.03
N GLN A 21 -2.60 0.16 14.81
CA GLN A 21 -3.72 0.02 15.74
C GLN A 21 -4.07 -1.44 16.05
N GLU A 22 -4.19 -2.30 15.04
CA GLU A 22 -4.51 -3.73 15.24
C GLU A 22 -3.47 -4.46 16.10
N GLY A 23 -2.20 -4.08 15.98
CA GLY A 23 -1.13 -4.60 16.82
C GLY A 23 -1.25 -4.15 18.27
N LEU A 24 -1.69 -2.92 18.52
CA LEU A 24 -1.94 -2.39 19.86
C LEU A 24 -3.17 -3.06 20.51
N ASP A 25 -4.23 -3.25 19.74
CA ASP A 25 -5.45 -3.94 20.21
C ASP A 25 -5.14 -5.39 20.58
N SER A 26 -4.34 -6.08 19.76
CA SER A 26 -3.86 -7.44 20.05
C SER A 26 -2.99 -7.51 21.32
N LEU A 27 -2.17 -6.49 21.60
CA LEU A 27 -1.37 -6.42 22.83
C LEU A 27 -2.24 -6.17 24.07
N THR A 28 -3.25 -5.31 23.94
CA THR A 28 -4.22 -5.03 25.01
C THR A 28 -4.97 -6.30 25.39
N GLN A 29 -5.43 -7.05 24.38
CA GLN A 29 -6.10 -8.35 24.61
C GLN A 29 -5.17 -9.37 25.25
N LEU A 30 -3.90 -9.44 24.82
CA LEU A 30 -2.91 -10.33 25.44
C LEU A 30 -2.73 -10.01 26.94
N ASN A 31 -2.66 -8.73 27.28
CA ASN A 31 -2.54 -8.29 28.68
C ASN A 31 -3.78 -8.69 29.49
N SER A 32 -4.99 -8.53 28.96
CA SER A 32 -6.21 -8.95 29.67
C SER A 32 -6.30 -10.47 29.84
N ASP A 33 -5.86 -11.23 28.84
CA ASP A 33 -5.87 -12.70 28.91
C ASP A 33 -4.78 -13.22 29.87
N ALA A 34 -3.76 -12.39 30.15
CA ALA A 34 -2.65 -12.69 31.06
C ALA A 34 -2.83 -12.20 32.50
N ASP A 35 -3.78 -11.29 32.76
CA ASP A 35 -3.97 -10.67 34.07
C ASP A 35 -5.12 -11.32 34.85
N VAL A 36 -4.84 -12.40 35.59
CA VAL A 36 -5.68 -12.84 36.73
C VAL A 36 -4.84 -13.42 37.86
N THR A 37 -5.06 -12.86 39.05
CA THR A 37 -4.74 -13.50 40.32
C THR A 37 -5.78 -14.58 40.62
N TYR A 38 -5.44 -15.86 40.41
CA TYR A 38 -6.34 -16.97 40.76
C TYR A 38 -6.46 -17.06 42.29
N GLY A 39 -7.68 -16.98 42.84
CA GLY A 39 -7.96 -17.07 44.28
C GLY A 39 -8.61 -15.81 44.85
N SER A 40 -9.94 -15.79 44.88
CA SER A 40 -10.73 -14.85 45.68
C SER A 40 -10.77 -15.35 47.14
N ASP A 41 -9.95 -14.76 48.01
CA ASP A 41 -10.11 -14.92 49.46
C ASP A 41 -11.17 -13.90 49.94
N ASP A 42 -12.44 -14.30 49.92
CA ASP A 42 -13.49 -13.68 50.77
C ASP A 42 -13.48 -14.31 52.19
N GLY A 43 -12.32 -14.72 52.67
CA GLY A 43 -12.20 -15.44 53.95
C GLY A 43 -10.83 -15.33 54.57
N ALA A 44 -10.48 -14.15 55.08
CA ALA A 44 -9.32 -13.98 55.95
C ALA A 44 -9.53 -14.79 57.25
N PRO A 45 -8.67 -15.78 57.61
CA PRO A 45 -8.66 -16.31 58.96
C PRO A 45 -7.97 -15.28 59.87
N SER A 46 -8.71 -14.80 60.85
CA SER A 46 -8.23 -13.97 61.93
C SER A 46 -7.12 -14.66 62.74
N GLN A 47 -6.03 -13.91 63.00
CA GLN A 47 -5.16 -13.94 64.19
C GLN A 47 -4.43 -15.24 64.63
N GLY A 48 -3.09 -15.17 64.57
CA GLY A 48 -2.15 -15.52 65.66
C GLY A 48 -1.45 -16.91 65.63
N PRO A 49 -0.33 -17.14 66.36
CA PRO A 49 0.44 -16.23 67.24
C PRO A 49 1.96 -16.12 66.91
N GLY A 50 2.59 -15.07 67.44
CA GLY A 50 3.92 -15.08 68.11
C GLY A 50 5.19 -15.54 67.37
N GLU A 51 6.21 -14.68 67.42
CA GLU A 51 7.60 -14.91 66.99
C GLU A 51 8.17 -16.32 67.27
N GLN A 52 8.84 -16.94 66.29
CA GLN A 52 10.00 -17.80 66.53
C GLN A 52 10.90 -17.96 65.30
N GLN A 53 12.13 -17.47 65.44
CA GLN A 53 13.22 -17.55 64.47
C GLN A 53 14.11 -18.76 64.78
N ARG A 54 14.01 -19.86 64.00
CA ARG A 54 15.05 -20.91 63.88
C ARG A 54 15.04 -21.56 62.49
N ASN A 55 16.23 -21.77 61.93
CA ASN A 55 16.53 -22.40 60.64
C ASN A 55 15.97 -23.83 60.51
N GLY A 56 14.74 -23.93 60.02
CA GLY A 56 14.07 -25.17 59.68
C GLY A 56 12.62 -24.84 59.46
N GLY A 57 12.31 -24.32 58.27
CA GLY A 57 11.00 -23.80 57.91
C GLY A 57 9.88 -24.73 58.38
N ASP A 58 8.89 -24.14 59.05
CA ASP A 58 7.70 -24.80 59.54
C ASP A 58 7.02 -25.58 58.40
N THR A 59 7.25 -26.89 58.37
CA THR A 59 6.69 -27.80 57.37
C THR A 59 5.18 -27.95 57.56
N ALA A 60 4.63 -27.64 58.74
CA ALA A 60 3.19 -27.65 58.96
C ALA A 60 2.51 -26.45 58.28
N TRP A 61 3.15 -25.27 58.25
CA TRP A 61 2.71 -24.14 57.40
C TRP A 61 2.84 -24.48 55.91
N ALA A 62 3.98 -25.01 55.48
CA ALA A 62 4.21 -25.34 54.06
C ALA A 62 3.26 -26.44 53.54
N ILE A 63 2.86 -27.41 54.37
CA ILE A 63 1.89 -28.46 54.02
C ILE A 63 0.44 -27.95 54.07
N ARG A 64 0.10 -27.04 55.00
CA ARG A 64 -1.25 -26.44 55.08
C ARG A 64 -1.49 -25.33 54.05
N SER A 65 -0.42 -24.81 53.45
CA SER A 65 -0.45 -23.77 52.41
C SER A 65 -0.03 -24.28 51.03
N GLY A 66 0.54 -25.50 50.96
CA GLY A 66 0.82 -26.24 49.73
C GLY A 66 -0.47 -26.69 49.06
N GLY A 67 -1.08 -25.77 48.31
CA GLY A 67 -2.38 -25.96 47.65
C GLY A 67 -3.28 -24.72 47.71
N ARG A 68 -2.89 -23.67 48.45
CA ARG A 68 -3.55 -22.34 48.45
C ARG A 68 -2.71 -21.27 47.73
N GLY A 69 -1.73 -21.70 46.94
CA GLY A 69 -0.93 -20.80 46.12
C GLY A 69 -1.80 -20.20 45.03
N LYS A 70 -2.03 -18.90 45.09
CA LYS A 70 -2.52 -18.12 43.95
C LYS A 70 -1.50 -18.28 42.82
N THR A 71 -1.75 -19.14 41.85
CA THR A 71 -0.96 -19.19 40.62
C THR A 71 -1.59 -18.21 39.64
N PRO A 72 -0.89 -17.19 39.14
CA PRO A 72 -1.39 -16.40 38.02
C PRO A 72 -1.73 -17.35 36.87
N GLY A 73 -3.01 -17.46 36.52
CA GLY A 73 -3.49 -18.35 35.48
C GLY A 73 -3.93 -17.54 34.28
N TYR A 74 -3.56 -17.97 33.08
CA TYR A 74 -4.04 -17.37 31.84
C TYR A 74 -5.53 -17.68 31.64
N GLN A 75 -6.33 -16.71 31.18
CA GLN A 75 -7.73 -16.94 30.81
C GLN A 75 -7.88 -17.71 29.49
N GLN A 76 -6.79 -17.80 28.71
CA GLN A 76 -6.72 -18.49 27.42
C GLN A 76 -5.52 -19.46 27.41
N PRO A 77 -5.51 -20.47 26.52
CA PRO A 77 -4.36 -21.37 26.36
C PRO A 77 -3.20 -20.66 25.67
N LEU A 78 -2.45 -19.87 26.44
CA LEU A 78 -1.34 -19.04 25.96
C LEU A 78 0.02 -19.73 26.16
N LEU A 79 0.94 -19.49 25.22
CA LEU A 79 2.37 -19.73 25.39
C LEU A 79 3.08 -18.39 25.50
N ILE A 80 3.73 -18.14 26.64
CA ILE A 80 4.56 -16.96 26.88
C ILE A 80 5.99 -17.42 27.16
N ALA A 81 6.95 -16.92 26.38
CA ALA A 81 8.37 -17.12 26.61
C ALA A 81 8.99 -15.80 27.08
N SER A 82 9.65 -15.82 28.23
CA SER A 82 10.31 -14.65 28.83
C SER A 82 11.63 -15.07 29.50
N SER A 83 12.65 -14.22 29.39
CA SER A 83 13.97 -14.42 29.98
C SER A 83 14.54 -13.05 30.37
N PRO A 84 15.13 -12.89 31.57
CA PRO A 84 15.76 -11.64 31.98
C PRO A 84 17.07 -11.34 31.23
N ALA A 85 17.67 -12.36 30.60
CA ALA A 85 18.81 -12.21 29.72
C ALA A 85 18.33 -12.22 28.26
N ASP A 86 18.37 -13.39 27.61
CA ASP A 86 18.06 -13.51 26.18
C ASP A 86 17.11 -14.68 25.88
N ILE A 87 16.47 -14.61 24.71
CA ILE A 87 15.74 -15.71 24.06
C ILE A 87 16.35 -15.90 22.67
N ALA A 88 16.86 -17.12 22.40
CA ALA A 88 17.42 -17.49 21.10
C ALA A 88 16.61 -18.62 20.46
N THR A 89 16.31 -18.49 19.16
CA THR A 89 15.66 -19.53 18.35
C THR A 89 16.48 -19.77 17.09
N ALA A 90 16.97 -20.99 16.89
CA ALA A 90 17.84 -21.33 15.76
C ALA A 90 17.57 -22.76 15.26
N THR A 91 17.75 -22.95 13.95
CA THR A 91 17.65 -24.27 13.29
C THR A 91 18.52 -24.27 12.04
N PRO A 92 19.18 -25.38 11.68
CA PRO A 92 19.93 -25.49 10.42
C PRO A 92 19.02 -25.58 9.19
N LYS A 93 17.71 -25.80 9.37
CA LYS A 93 16.72 -25.86 8.29
C LYS A 93 15.90 -24.56 8.25
N SER A 94 14.60 -24.64 8.49
CA SER A 94 13.66 -23.55 8.30
C SER A 94 12.97 -23.18 9.60
N THR A 95 12.80 -21.87 9.83
CA THR A 95 11.91 -21.32 10.86
C THR A 95 10.68 -20.76 10.18
N HIS A 96 9.49 -21.13 10.65
CA HIS A 96 8.22 -20.57 10.19
C HIS A 96 7.56 -19.80 11.31
N LEU A 97 7.26 -18.52 11.08
CA LEU A 97 6.45 -17.68 11.95
C LEU A 97 5.16 -17.36 11.22
N HIS A 98 4.03 -17.84 11.75
CA HIS A 98 2.72 -17.67 11.13
C HIS A 98 1.70 -17.30 12.19
N SER A 99 0.90 -16.28 11.89
CA SER A 99 -0.23 -15.83 12.69
C SER A 99 -1.47 -15.79 11.80
N GLY A 100 -2.60 -16.30 12.29
CA GLY A 100 -3.87 -16.25 11.54
C GLY A 100 -4.51 -14.86 11.47
N LYS A 101 -4.05 -13.91 12.29
CA LYS A 101 -4.52 -12.52 12.31
C LYS A 101 -3.36 -11.53 12.17
N HIS A 102 -2.57 -11.36 13.23
CA HIS A 102 -1.51 -10.33 13.27
C HIS A 102 -0.18 -10.92 13.76
N LEU A 103 0.94 -10.44 13.19
CA LEU A 103 2.29 -10.67 13.69
C LEU A 103 2.91 -9.31 14.03
N THR A 104 3.16 -9.07 15.33
CA THR A 104 3.73 -7.82 15.82
C THR A 104 5.14 -8.06 16.34
N LEU A 105 6.11 -7.30 15.84
CA LEU A 105 7.47 -7.27 16.36
C LEU A 105 7.73 -5.89 16.96
N SER A 106 8.15 -5.84 18.22
CA SER A 106 8.46 -4.60 18.92
C SER A 106 9.75 -4.76 19.72
N THR A 107 10.66 -3.80 19.60
CA THR A 107 11.93 -3.76 20.31
C THR A 107 12.06 -2.43 21.07
N GLY A 108 12.98 -2.37 22.04
CA GLY A 108 13.34 -1.10 22.70
C GLY A 108 14.31 -0.25 21.88
N GLU A 109 15.04 -0.89 20.97
CA GLU A 109 16.12 -0.32 20.16
C GLU A 109 15.90 -0.73 18.70
N ASP A 110 16.84 -1.47 18.10
CA ASP A 110 16.81 -1.79 16.68
C ASP A 110 16.10 -3.11 16.36
N VAL A 111 15.57 -3.21 15.14
CA VAL A 111 15.21 -4.48 14.49
C VAL A 111 16.19 -4.70 13.36
N SER A 112 17.02 -5.76 13.46
CA SER A 112 17.99 -6.13 12.42
C SER A 112 17.51 -7.35 11.66
N ILE A 113 17.38 -7.22 10.34
CA ILE A 113 17.01 -8.32 9.42
C ILE A 113 18.16 -8.52 8.44
N ALA A 114 18.78 -9.71 8.47
CA ALA A 114 19.84 -10.09 7.55
C ALA A 114 19.44 -11.36 6.79
N SER A 115 19.58 -11.33 5.46
CA SER A 115 19.33 -12.49 4.59
C SER A 115 20.55 -12.72 3.70
N GLY A 116 20.99 -13.98 3.60
CA GLY A 116 22.14 -14.35 2.78
C GLY A 116 21.88 -14.32 1.26
N LYS A 117 20.61 -14.24 0.83
CA LYS A 117 20.25 -14.26 -0.59
C LYS A 117 19.26 -13.16 -0.97
N SER A 118 18.08 -13.16 -0.36
CA SER A 118 17.01 -12.23 -0.75
C SER A 118 16.07 -11.96 0.41
N LEU A 119 15.54 -10.75 0.48
CA LEU A 119 14.39 -10.38 1.30
C LEU A 119 13.20 -10.23 0.35
N LEU A 120 12.21 -11.13 0.48
CA LEU A 120 10.99 -11.10 -0.32
C LEU A 120 9.83 -10.71 0.59
N ALA A 121 9.12 -9.65 0.23
CA ALA A 121 7.95 -9.17 0.96
C ALA A 121 6.80 -8.98 -0.03
N SER A 122 5.72 -9.72 0.18
CA SER A 122 4.48 -9.61 -0.60
C SER A 122 3.35 -9.24 0.35
N VAL A 123 2.68 -8.13 0.08
CA VAL A 123 1.54 -7.64 0.86
C VAL A 123 0.30 -7.57 -0.02
N ALA A 124 -0.87 -7.85 0.56
CA ALA A 124 -2.12 -7.77 -0.18
C ALA A 124 -2.65 -6.34 -0.32
N GLN A 125 -2.36 -5.47 0.67
CA GLN A 125 -2.97 -4.14 0.76
C GLN A 125 -1.96 -3.01 0.68
N SER A 126 -1.00 -2.91 1.61
CA SER A 126 -0.06 -1.78 1.64
C SER A 126 1.22 -2.06 2.42
N ILE A 127 2.26 -1.28 2.13
CA ILE A 127 3.50 -1.16 2.92
C ILE A 127 3.58 0.30 3.41
N SER A 128 3.72 0.50 4.72
CA SER A 128 3.96 1.81 5.34
C SER A 128 5.27 1.78 6.10
N LEU A 129 6.24 2.63 5.71
CA LEU A 129 7.54 2.76 6.35
C LEU A 129 7.70 4.18 6.88
N PHE A 130 7.77 4.32 8.21
CA PHE A 130 7.86 5.61 8.88
C PHE A 130 9.11 5.68 9.75
N ALA A 131 9.86 6.78 9.63
CA ALA A 131 11.03 7.06 10.46
C ALA A 131 10.89 8.47 11.06
N GLN A 132 10.82 8.56 12.38
CA GLN A 132 10.52 9.80 13.08
C GLN A 132 11.69 10.81 13.08
N ASN A 133 12.92 10.34 13.32
CA ASN A 133 14.03 11.23 13.68
C ASN A 133 15.18 11.25 12.64
N ALA A 134 15.61 10.08 12.15
CA ALA A 134 16.83 9.95 11.36
C ALA A 134 16.61 9.76 9.85
N GLY A 135 15.34 9.79 9.42
CA GLY A 135 14.93 9.56 8.03
C GLY A 135 15.12 8.11 7.58
N ALA A 136 15.04 7.90 6.25
CA ALA A 136 15.16 6.59 5.61
C ALA A 136 16.30 6.59 4.60
N LYS A 137 16.93 5.43 4.42
CA LYS A 137 18.01 5.22 3.45
C LYS A 137 17.76 3.93 2.67
N LEU A 138 17.77 4.00 1.35
CA LEU A 138 17.64 2.87 0.45
C LEU A 138 18.84 2.85 -0.50
N PHE A 139 19.68 1.81 -0.39
CA PHE A 139 20.90 1.69 -1.19
C PHE A 139 20.96 0.31 -1.85
N ALA A 140 21.39 0.29 -3.12
CA ALA A 140 21.83 -0.91 -3.81
C ALA A 140 23.30 -0.73 -4.20
N ALA A 141 24.19 -1.53 -3.62
CA ALA A 141 25.62 -1.47 -3.93
C ALA A 141 25.91 -1.89 -5.39
N LYS A 142 25.10 -2.83 -5.90
CA LYS A 142 25.09 -3.27 -7.29
C LYS A 142 23.64 -3.58 -7.68
N GLY A 143 23.36 -3.51 -8.98
CA GLY A 143 22.02 -3.75 -9.50
C GLY A 143 21.15 -2.49 -9.51
N LYS A 144 20.01 -2.60 -10.19
CA LYS A 144 19.05 -1.53 -10.40
C LYS A 144 18.11 -1.42 -9.18
N ILE A 145 17.83 -0.19 -8.76
CA ILE A 145 16.65 0.10 -7.92
C ILE A 145 15.50 0.45 -8.88
N GLU A 146 14.37 -0.20 -8.68
CA GLU A 146 13.16 0.02 -9.48
C GLU A 146 11.99 0.32 -8.55
N LEU A 147 11.33 1.44 -8.79
CA LEU A 147 10.13 1.88 -8.08
C LEU A 147 9.05 2.07 -9.14
N GLN A 148 7.88 1.47 -8.94
CA GLN A 148 6.76 1.54 -9.87
C GLN A 148 5.44 1.61 -9.11
N ALA A 149 4.55 2.49 -9.54
CA ALA A 149 3.12 2.45 -9.22
C ALA A 149 2.40 2.04 -10.51
N GLN A 150 1.92 0.79 -10.58
CA GLN A 150 1.45 0.19 -11.84
C GLN A 150 0.04 0.63 -12.26
N SER A 151 -0.79 0.98 -11.28
CA SER A 151 -2.19 1.37 -11.48
C SER A 151 -2.55 2.69 -10.81
N ASP A 152 -1.59 3.38 -10.20
CA ASP A 152 -1.81 4.60 -9.43
C ASP A 152 -0.61 5.56 -9.52
N ALA A 153 -0.70 6.71 -8.86
CA ALA A 153 0.31 7.75 -8.87
C ALA A 153 1.55 7.40 -8.03
N MET A 154 2.66 8.03 -8.39
CA MET A 154 3.87 8.10 -7.58
C MET A 154 4.11 9.55 -7.17
N GLU A 155 4.26 9.81 -5.87
CA GLU A 155 4.55 11.14 -5.33
C GLU A 155 5.91 11.14 -4.61
N LEU A 156 6.72 12.18 -4.88
CA LEU A 156 8.00 12.42 -4.23
C LEU A 156 8.03 13.88 -3.75
N THR A 157 7.90 14.07 -2.44
CA THR A 157 7.77 15.41 -1.83
C THR A 157 8.84 15.61 -0.76
N ALA A 158 9.51 16.77 -0.78
CA ALA A 158 10.51 17.17 0.21
C ALA A 158 10.27 18.63 0.62
N GLN A 159 10.28 18.91 1.94
CA GLN A 159 10.09 20.28 2.46
C GLN A 159 11.28 21.20 2.14
N GLN A 160 12.48 20.64 2.03
CA GLN A 160 13.70 21.39 1.71
C GLN A 160 14.08 21.17 0.24
N GLY A 161 15.31 20.74 -0.05
CA GLY A 161 15.76 20.45 -1.40
C GLY A 161 15.43 19.03 -1.86
N MET A 162 15.15 18.88 -3.16
CA MET A 162 15.10 17.61 -3.86
C MET A 162 16.18 17.59 -4.95
N LYS A 163 16.93 16.50 -5.07
CA LYS A 163 18.00 16.33 -6.07
C LYS A 163 17.85 15.00 -6.80
N ILE A 164 17.72 15.08 -8.13
CA ILE A 164 17.74 13.93 -9.04
C ILE A 164 19.01 14.06 -9.88
N THR A 165 19.90 13.06 -9.85
CA THR A 165 21.22 13.17 -10.50
C THR A 165 21.70 11.82 -11.00
N SER A 166 22.16 11.79 -12.25
CA SER A 166 22.96 10.70 -12.81
C SER A 166 24.42 11.15 -12.87
N LEU A 167 25.34 10.37 -12.31
CA LEU A 167 26.77 10.74 -12.25
C LEU A 167 27.53 10.48 -13.56
N ALA A 168 27.08 9.50 -14.34
CA ALA A 168 27.82 9.02 -15.51
C ALA A 168 27.00 9.03 -16.81
N GLN A 169 25.67 9.06 -16.72
CA GLN A 169 24.78 8.84 -17.86
C GLN A 169 23.61 9.82 -17.83
N LEU A 170 22.46 9.42 -18.36
CA LEU A 170 21.27 10.24 -18.57
C LEU A 170 20.37 10.32 -17.32
N VAL A 171 19.71 11.47 -17.14
CA VAL A 171 18.45 11.59 -16.39
C VAL A 171 17.34 11.72 -17.44
N GLU A 172 16.43 10.77 -17.48
CA GLU A 172 15.33 10.72 -18.44
C GLU A 172 14.00 10.94 -17.73
N MET A 173 13.19 11.85 -18.28
CA MET A 173 11.82 12.12 -17.82
C MET A 173 10.91 12.14 -19.05
N SER A 174 9.92 11.26 -19.05
CA SER A 174 8.96 11.13 -20.14
C SER A 174 7.55 10.98 -19.55
N ALA A 175 6.56 11.52 -20.27
CA ALA A 175 5.16 11.42 -19.91
C ALA A 175 4.32 11.34 -21.17
N GLN A 176 3.22 10.56 -21.13
CA GLN A 176 2.32 10.44 -22.28
C GLN A 176 1.48 11.71 -22.50
N LYS A 177 1.09 12.39 -21.41
CA LYS A 177 0.19 13.55 -21.47
C LYS A 177 0.93 14.88 -21.36
N GLU A 178 1.69 15.07 -20.29
CA GLU A 178 2.27 16.37 -19.96
C GLU A 178 3.49 16.25 -19.03
N ILE A 179 4.50 17.09 -19.27
CA ILE A 179 5.56 17.39 -18.29
C ILE A 179 5.48 18.87 -17.95
N LEU A 180 5.43 19.20 -16.65
CA LEU A 180 5.35 20.58 -16.16
C LEU A 180 6.44 20.81 -15.09
N LEU A 181 7.27 21.82 -15.31
CA LEU A 181 8.32 22.26 -14.38
C LEU A 181 8.03 23.72 -13.98
N THR A 182 7.78 23.98 -12.70
CA THR A 182 7.35 25.29 -12.20
C THR A 182 8.26 25.82 -11.10
N SER A 183 8.47 27.14 -11.06
CA SER A 183 9.16 27.82 -9.96
C SER A 183 8.82 29.32 -9.94
N GLY A 184 8.34 29.83 -8.80
CA GLY A 184 8.09 31.26 -8.62
C GLY A 184 7.17 31.92 -9.67
N GLY A 185 6.25 31.14 -10.26
CA GLY A 185 5.35 31.59 -11.34
C GLY A 185 5.93 31.44 -12.76
N ALA A 186 7.21 31.15 -12.92
CA ALA A 186 7.79 30.73 -14.20
C ALA A 186 7.57 29.22 -14.42
N TYR A 187 7.45 28.80 -15.68
CA TYR A 187 7.32 27.39 -16.01
C TYR A 187 7.85 26.99 -17.39
N ILE A 188 8.20 25.71 -17.50
CA ILE A 188 8.43 25.01 -18.76
C ILE A 188 7.41 23.87 -18.83
N ARG A 189 6.64 23.81 -19.92
CA ARG A 189 5.60 22.80 -20.13
C ARG A 189 5.80 22.10 -21.46
N ILE A 190 5.74 20.77 -21.47
CA ILE A 190 5.76 19.94 -22.67
C ILE A 190 4.41 19.24 -22.78
N ILE A 191 3.61 19.59 -23.79
CA ILE A 191 2.25 19.09 -23.96
C ILE A 191 1.84 19.08 -25.44
N ARG A 192 1.21 17.99 -25.91
CA ARG A 192 0.71 17.83 -27.30
C ARG A 192 1.76 18.18 -28.37
N GLY A 193 3.01 17.80 -28.15
CA GLY A 193 4.14 18.09 -29.05
C GLY A 193 4.67 19.53 -29.00
N ASN A 194 4.12 20.41 -28.16
CA ASN A 194 4.58 21.78 -27.98
C ASN A 194 5.48 21.91 -26.75
N ILE A 195 6.39 22.88 -26.79
CA ILE A 195 7.18 23.33 -25.64
C ILE A 195 6.77 24.78 -25.35
N GLU A 196 6.21 25.02 -24.17
CA GLU A 196 5.86 26.36 -23.66
C GLU A 196 6.89 26.79 -22.63
N VAL A 197 7.44 28.00 -22.78
CA VAL A 197 8.39 28.60 -21.82
C VAL A 197 7.86 29.97 -21.43
N HIS A 198 7.23 30.07 -20.26
CA HIS A 198 6.63 31.30 -19.77
C HIS A 198 7.29 31.76 -18.47
N ALA A 199 7.53 33.06 -18.35
CA ALA A 199 8.05 33.67 -17.14
C ALA A 199 7.43 35.06 -16.94
N PRO A 200 7.07 35.45 -15.70
CA PRO A 200 6.62 36.81 -15.41
C PRO A 200 7.75 37.86 -15.49
N GLY A 201 9.00 37.41 -15.36
CA GLY A 201 10.20 38.22 -15.50
C GLY A 201 10.92 38.00 -16.83
N THR A 202 12.24 38.02 -16.79
CA THR A 202 13.10 37.85 -17.98
C THR A 202 13.41 36.38 -18.25
N ILE A 203 13.35 35.97 -19.53
CA ILE A 203 13.93 34.71 -20.02
C ILE A 203 15.32 35.02 -20.60
N ASP A 204 16.39 34.68 -19.88
CA ASP A 204 17.78 34.89 -20.31
C ASP A 204 18.34 33.64 -21.02
N ILE A 205 18.56 33.75 -22.34
CA ILE A 205 19.07 32.64 -23.18
C ILE A 205 20.47 32.98 -23.68
N LYS A 206 21.49 32.32 -23.12
CA LYS A 206 22.91 32.48 -23.48
C LYS A 206 23.42 31.30 -24.30
N GLY A 207 24.15 31.57 -25.38
CA GLY A 207 24.77 30.54 -26.22
C GLY A 207 25.50 31.13 -27.42
N ALA A 208 26.60 30.49 -27.86
CA ALA A 208 27.41 30.97 -29.00
C ALA A 208 26.68 30.85 -30.35
N LYS A 209 25.73 29.92 -30.49
CA LYS A 209 24.92 29.71 -31.69
C LYS A 209 23.49 29.33 -31.29
N LYS A 210 22.49 29.90 -31.95
CA LYS A 210 21.08 29.55 -31.82
C LYS A 210 20.56 29.18 -33.20
N THR A 211 20.12 27.93 -33.38
CA THR A 211 19.62 27.45 -34.68
C THR A 211 18.18 27.01 -34.52
N LEU A 212 17.28 27.51 -35.36
CA LEU A 212 15.87 27.14 -35.41
C LEU A 212 15.57 26.64 -36.83
N SER A 213 15.76 25.35 -37.08
CA SER A 213 15.72 24.74 -38.42
C SER A 213 14.35 24.17 -38.83
N GLY A 214 13.27 24.58 -38.14
CA GLY A 214 11.95 23.99 -38.32
C GLY A 214 11.64 22.86 -37.33
N PRO A 215 10.44 22.26 -37.40
CA PRO A 215 10.00 21.23 -36.46
C PRO A 215 10.74 19.91 -36.64
N ALA A 216 10.94 19.19 -35.54
CA ALA A 216 11.48 17.83 -35.49
C ALA A 216 10.72 17.03 -34.42
N SER A 217 10.72 15.70 -34.53
CA SER A 217 10.10 14.81 -33.55
C SER A 217 11.04 13.66 -33.17
N MET A 218 10.80 13.11 -31.99
CA MET A 218 11.41 11.87 -31.51
C MET A 218 10.32 11.05 -30.84
N ASP A 219 10.07 9.84 -31.33
CA ASP A 219 9.10 8.95 -30.73
C ASP A 219 9.70 8.29 -29.49
N TYR A 220 9.03 8.44 -28.35
CA TYR A 220 9.38 7.73 -27.12
C TYR A 220 8.40 6.58 -26.89
N ALA A 221 8.88 5.35 -27.05
CA ALA A 221 8.10 4.16 -26.72
C ALA A 221 8.04 4.00 -25.19
N ASN A 222 6.96 4.48 -24.57
CA ASN A 222 6.72 4.20 -23.15
C ASN A 222 6.68 2.69 -22.95
N LYS A 223 7.51 2.17 -22.02
CA LYS A 223 7.39 0.78 -21.60
C LYS A 223 5.99 0.58 -21.02
N GLN A 224 5.22 -0.33 -21.60
CA GLN A 224 3.94 -0.74 -21.03
C GLN A 224 4.23 -1.34 -19.65
N LEU A 225 3.63 -0.75 -18.62
CA LEU A 225 3.65 -1.34 -17.30
C LEU A 225 2.90 -2.68 -17.36
N PRO A 226 3.33 -3.70 -16.59
CA PRO A 226 2.55 -4.92 -16.45
C PRO A 226 1.13 -4.55 -16.03
N ILE A 227 0.16 -4.84 -16.88
CA ILE A 227 -1.25 -4.70 -16.54
C ILE A 227 -1.54 -5.85 -15.59
N ALA A 228 -1.91 -5.55 -14.35
CA ALA A 228 -2.55 -6.54 -13.50
C ALA A 228 -3.81 -6.98 -14.25
N VAL A 229 -3.82 -8.19 -14.79
CA VAL A 229 -5.03 -8.78 -15.35
C VAL A 229 -6.02 -8.82 -14.20
N PRO A 230 -7.15 -8.07 -14.24
CA PRO A 230 -8.18 -8.21 -13.23
C PRO A 230 -8.55 -9.69 -13.17
N ALA A 231 -8.36 -10.33 -12.02
CA ALA A 231 -8.68 -11.73 -11.87
C ALA A 231 -10.18 -11.85 -11.65
N GLY A 232 -10.89 -12.42 -12.61
CA GLY A 232 -12.23 -12.98 -12.47
C GLY A 232 -12.24 -14.38 -13.05
N LEU A 233 -13.07 -15.28 -12.51
CA LEU A 233 -13.24 -16.64 -13.04
C LEU A 233 -13.83 -16.65 -14.46
N TYR A 234 -14.50 -15.57 -14.85
CA TYR A 234 -15.12 -15.36 -16.15
C TYR A 234 -14.71 -14.00 -16.71
N ASP A 235 -14.40 -13.96 -18.00
CA ASP A 235 -14.10 -12.74 -18.73
C ASP A 235 -14.93 -12.63 -20.01
N GLU A 236 -15.27 -11.40 -20.39
CA GLU A 236 -15.94 -11.13 -21.66
C GLU A 236 -15.43 -9.82 -22.26
N GLN A 237 -15.24 -9.81 -23.57
CA GLN A 237 -14.93 -8.61 -24.32
C GLN A 237 -15.88 -8.53 -25.51
N ASN A 238 -16.64 -7.45 -25.57
CA ASN A 238 -17.61 -7.24 -26.63
C ASN A 238 -17.10 -6.20 -27.63
N ARG A 239 -17.33 -6.48 -28.92
CA ARG A 239 -17.02 -5.58 -30.01
C ARG A 239 -18.31 -5.11 -30.65
N LEU A 240 -18.53 -3.80 -30.66
CA LEU A 240 -19.74 -3.17 -31.17
C LEU A 240 -19.51 -2.64 -32.58
N MET A 241 -20.40 -3.04 -33.48
CA MET A 241 -20.35 -2.66 -34.90
C MET A 241 -21.73 -2.20 -35.36
N THR A 242 -21.76 -1.40 -36.42
CA THR A 242 -22.97 -1.14 -37.19
C THR A 242 -23.42 -2.40 -37.94
N SER A 243 -24.66 -2.41 -38.44
CA SER A 243 -25.17 -3.48 -39.32
C SER A 243 -24.37 -3.70 -40.60
N HIS A 244 -23.49 -2.75 -40.95
CA HIS A 244 -22.61 -2.80 -42.11
C HIS A 244 -21.17 -3.17 -41.76
N GLY A 245 -20.90 -3.57 -40.52
CA GLY A 245 -19.58 -4.03 -40.07
C GLY A 245 -18.58 -2.92 -39.77
N VAL A 246 -19.03 -1.67 -39.63
CA VAL A 246 -18.18 -0.54 -39.23
C VAL A 246 -18.09 -0.51 -37.69
N PRO A 247 -16.89 -0.45 -37.10
CA PRO A 247 -16.72 -0.28 -35.66
C PRO A 247 -17.42 0.98 -35.14
N LEU A 248 -18.07 0.86 -33.98
CA LEU A 248 -18.59 2.01 -33.25
C LEU A 248 -17.47 2.55 -32.36
N GLU A 249 -16.74 3.57 -32.81
CA GLU A 249 -15.66 4.24 -32.06
C GLU A 249 -16.21 5.33 -31.12
N ASP A 250 -15.64 5.43 -29.91
CA ASP A 250 -15.92 6.46 -28.90
C ASP A 250 -17.41 6.59 -28.52
N VAL A 251 -18.12 5.45 -28.51
CA VAL A 251 -19.53 5.39 -28.13
C VAL A 251 -19.65 4.99 -26.67
N ALA A 252 -20.44 5.76 -25.91
CA ALA A 252 -20.78 5.43 -24.53
C ALA A 252 -21.75 4.23 -24.46
N VAL A 253 -21.38 3.24 -23.65
CA VAL A 253 -22.12 2.01 -23.48
C VAL A 253 -22.29 1.73 -21.99
N GLU A 254 -23.54 1.56 -21.55
CA GLU A 254 -23.83 1.09 -20.21
C GLU A 254 -23.81 -0.44 -20.22
N VAL A 255 -22.95 -1.03 -19.39
CA VAL A 255 -22.87 -2.47 -19.20
C VAL A 255 -23.28 -2.80 -17.78
N ASP A 256 -24.29 -3.65 -17.66
CA ASP A 256 -24.72 -4.24 -16.39
C ASP A 256 -23.85 -5.46 -16.10
N ILE A 257 -22.92 -5.31 -15.15
CA ILE A 257 -21.99 -6.34 -14.74
C ILE A 257 -22.57 -7.07 -13.53
N PRO A 258 -22.64 -8.42 -13.52
CA PRO A 258 -23.05 -9.18 -12.34
C PRO A 258 -22.24 -8.76 -11.11
N ASP A 259 -22.91 -8.50 -9.98
CA ASP A 259 -22.35 -8.06 -8.69
C ASP A 259 -21.73 -6.64 -8.63
N GLU A 260 -21.28 -6.05 -9.75
CA GLU A 260 -20.74 -4.68 -9.78
C GLU A 260 -21.77 -3.62 -10.20
N GLY A 261 -22.91 -4.04 -10.74
CA GLY A 261 -23.96 -3.17 -11.25
C GLY A 261 -23.59 -2.49 -12.57
N LYS A 262 -24.29 -1.40 -12.88
CA LYS A 262 -24.17 -0.67 -14.14
C LYS A 262 -22.91 0.19 -14.16
N LYS A 263 -22.05 -0.03 -15.15
CA LYS A 263 -20.88 0.83 -15.45
C LYS A 263 -20.95 1.37 -16.87
N ILE A 264 -20.41 2.56 -17.08
CA ILE A 264 -20.31 3.17 -18.41
C ILE A 264 -18.90 2.97 -18.93
N PHE A 265 -18.79 2.45 -20.14
CA PHE A 265 -17.54 2.30 -20.89
C PHE A 265 -17.63 3.05 -22.22
N PHE A 266 -16.48 3.41 -22.76
CA PHE A 266 -16.35 3.95 -24.11
C PHE A 266 -15.65 2.90 -24.98
N THR A 267 -16.11 2.76 -26.21
CA THR A 267 -15.48 1.87 -27.20
C THR A 267 -14.20 2.46 -27.78
N ASP A 268 -13.21 1.61 -28.05
CA ASP A 268 -11.96 2.00 -28.74
C ASP A 268 -12.15 2.17 -30.26
N GLN A 269 -11.06 2.46 -30.99
CA GLN A 269 -11.05 2.65 -32.45
C GLN A 269 -11.53 1.42 -33.24
N ASP A 270 -11.42 0.24 -32.63
CA ASP A 270 -11.87 -1.03 -33.20
C ASP A 270 -13.29 -1.40 -32.74
N GLY A 271 -13.93 -0.57 -31.93
CA GLY A 271 -15.28 -0.77 -31.39
C GLY A 271 -15.32 -1.70 -30.19
N ASN A 272 -14.18 -2.01 -29.56
CA ASN A 272 -14.15 -2.88 -28.39
C ASN A 272 -14.47 -2.08 -27.13
N ILE A 273 -15.28 -2.65 -26.25
CA ILE A 273 -15.30 -2.21 -24.84
C ILE A 273 -14.09 -2.82 -24.10
N PRO A 274 -13.64 -2.22 -22.98
CA PRO A 274 -12.69 -2.84 -22.08
C PRO A 274 -13.16 -4.23 -21.67
N ARG A 275 -12.23 -5.17 -21.51
CA ARG A 275 -12.54 -6.52 -21.05
C ARG A 275 -13.13 -6.47 -19.64
N ILE A 276 -14.27 -7.12 -19.47
CA ILE A 276 -15.01 -7.19 -18.22
C ILE A 276 -14.68 -8.53 -17.55
N PHE A 277 -14.51 -8.49 -16.23
CA PHE A 277 -14.22 -9.67 -15.42
C PHE A 277 -15.33 -9.84 -14.37
N SER A 278 -15.68 -11.09 -14.05
CA SER A 278 -16.68 -11.44 -13.02
C SER A 278 -16.28 -12.71 -12.30
N ASP A 279 -16.62 -12.81 -11.01
CA ASP A 279 -16.44 -14.01 -10.19
C ASP A 279 -17.58 -15.02 -10.33
N LYS A 280 -18.68 -14.65 -10.99
CA LYS A 280 -19.85 -15.53 -11.23
C LYS A 280 -20.24 -15.56 -12.71
N PRO A 281 -20.75 -16.70 -13.21
CA PRO A 281 -21.37 -16.75 -14.53
C PRO A 281 -22.70 -15.98 -14.48
N GLY A 282 -22.94 -15.13 -15.47
CA GLY A 282 -24.17 -14.36 -15.56
C GLY A 282 -24.32 -13.73 -16.94
N ASN A 283 -25.53 -13.29 -17.27
CA ASN A 283 -25.78 -12.56 -18.51
C ASN A 283 -25.59 -11.06 -18.24
N GLY A 284 -24.63 -10.44 -18.91
CA GLY A 284 -24.51 -8.98 -18.93
C GLY A 284 -25.48 -8.36 -19.92
N LYS A 285 -26.06 -7.21 -19.59
CA LYS A 285 -26.85 -6.43 -20.55
C LYS A 285 -26.04 -5.22 -20.99
N ILE A 286 -25.81 -5.13 -22.29
CA ILE A 286 -25.15 -4.00 -22.93
C ILE A 286 -26.21 -3.09 -23.54
N THR A 287 -26.26 -1.84 -23.10
CA THR A 287 -27.19 -0.84 -23.62
C THR A 287 -26.38 0.34 -24.16
N LEU A 288 -26.53 0.64 -25.45
CA LEU A 288 -26.00 1.87 -26.02
C LEU A 288 -26.71 3.05 -25.35
N VAL A 289 -25.96 4.02 -24.85
CA VAL A 289 -26.52 5.24 -24.25
C VAL A 289 -26.74 6.25 -25.39
N PRO A 290 -27.99 6.48 -25.84
CA PRO A 290 -28.24 7.13 -27.12
C PRO A 290 -28.26 8.67 -27.06
N ASP A 291 -27.99 9.27 -25.89
CA ASP A 291 -28.05 10.73 -25.69
C ASP A 291 -27.02 11.55 -26.49
N GLU A 292 -26.19 10.88 -27.29
CA GLU A 292 -25.27 11.52 -28.22
C GLU A 292 -25.45 11.08 -29.68
N LEU A 293 -26.35 10.14 -30.00
CA LEU A 293 -26.42 9.47 -31.31
C LEU A 293 -27.41 10.07 -32.34
N ILE A 294 -26.98 11.01 -33.21
CA ILE A 294 -27.75 11.43 -34.40
C ILE A 294 -27.31 10.59 -35.62
N VAL A 295 -28.21 9.73 -36.11
CA VAL A 295 -28.04 9.01 -37.40
C VAL A 295 -29.04 9.59 -38.42
N PRO A 296 -28.58 10.38 -39.41
CA PRO A 296 -29.44 10.84 -40.49
C PRO A 296 -29.92 9.67 -41.36
N ALA A 297 -31.15 9.73 -41.86
CA ALA A 297 -31.69 8.69 -42.75
C ALA A 297 -30.82 8.55 -44.01
N GLY A 298 -30.18 7.39 -44.17
CA GLY A 298 -29.35 7.05 -45.33
C GLY A 298 -27.86 7.40 -45.23
N ALA A 299 -27.31 7.67 -44.03
CA ALA A 299 -25.89 7.95 -43.84
C ALA A 299 -25.08 6.75 -43.32
N ASP A 300 -23.89 6.52 -43.89
CA ASP A 300 -22.94 5.46 -43.49
C ASP A 300 -22.06 5.83 -42.28
N LYS A 301 -22.17 7.07 -41.80
CA LYS A 301 -21.39 7.59 -40.67
C LYS A 301 -22.30 8.23 -39.64
N TYR A 302 -21.98 7.95 -38.38
CA TYR A 302 -22.53 8.59 -37.21
C TYR A 302 -21.75 9.89 -36.90
N SER A 303 -22.42 10.92 -36.37
CA SER A 303 -21.78 12.15 -35.89
C SER A 303 -22.12 12.38 -34.41
N PRO A 304 -21.12 12.49 -33.51
CA PRO A 304 -21.38 12.75 -32.09
C PRO A 304 -22.10 14.09 -31.91
N SER A 305 -23.13 14.07 -31.07
CA SER A 305 -23.87 15.26 -30.64
C SER A 305 -22.90 16.28 -30.06
N LYS A 306 -22.64 17.38 -30.77
CA LYS A 306 -21.95 18.53 -30.18
C LYS A 306 -22.88 19.15 -29.13
N LYS A 307 -22.70 18.79 -27.86
CA LYS A 307 -23.14 19.66 -26.76
C LYS A 307 -22.09 20.77 -26.57
N SER A 308 -22.57 22.00 -26.72
CA SER A 308 -21.90 23.24 -26.31
C SER A 308 -21.60 23.25 -24.82
#